data_AF-A0A6J5DP14-F1
#
_entry.id   AF-A0A6J5DP14-F1
#
_cell.length_a   1.000
_cell.length_b   1.000
_cell.length_c   1.000
_cell.angle_alpha   90.00
_cell.angle_beta   90.00
_cell.angle_gamma   90.00
#
_symmetry.space_group_name_H-M   'P 1'
#
loop_
_entity.id
_entity.type
_entity.pdbx_description
1 polymer ?
#
loop_
_entity_poly.entity_id
_entity_poly.type
_entity_poly.pdbx_seq_one_letter_code
_entity_poly.pdbx_strand_id
1 'polypeptide(L)'
;MSHVLSRIVETFPLSLSDTGDSVEQRIKSLEHRRASLTQELSALEALVKTLSRGSLKYQSAKERIVQIQNELRVLKGRLGLVKKNQNLGDFLIQIFKERLTNAEWDGVVAEARRRCDLQGRVSP
;
A
#
# COMPACT_ATOMS: atom_id res chain seq x y z
N MET A 1 -2.09 -38.13 4.50
CA MET A 1 -1.77 -36.70 4.81
C MET A 1 -2.63 -35.79 3.92
N SER A 2 -3.96 -35.77 4.14
CA SER A 2 -4.93 -35.18 3.20
C SER A 2 -5.93 -34.25 3.89
N HIS A 3 -5.47 -33.47 4.88
CA HIS A 3 -6.35 -32.57 5.65
C HIS A 3 -5.85 -31.12 5.73
N VAL A 4 -4.65 -30.82 5.22
CA VAL A 4 -4.07 -29.45 5.29
C VAL A 4 -4.52 -28.60 4.11
N LEU A 5 -4.67 -29.19 2.93
CA LEU A 5 -5.05 -28.47 1.70
C LEU A 5 -6.51 -28.02 1.70
N SER A 6 -7.42 -28.75 2.35
CA SER A 6 -8.84 -28.37 2.42
C SER A 6 -9.12 -27.13 3.28
N ARG A 7 -8.26 -26.82 4.27
CA ARG A 7 -8.50 -25.69 5.20
C ARG A 7 -8.05 -24.34 4.67
N ILE A 8 -7.04 -24.29 3.80
CA ILE A 8 -6.51 -23.02 3.27
C ILE A 8 -7.42 -22.45 2.17
N VAL A 9 -8.21 -23.31 1.54
CA VAL A 9 -8.97 -23.04 0.31
C VAL A 9 -10.37 -22.44 0.58
N GLU A 10 -10.84 -22.44 1.83
CA GLU A 10 -12.17 -21.94 2.23
C GLU A 10 -12.22 -20.49 2.74
N THR A 11 -11.09 -19.83 3.01
CA THR A 11 -11.10 -18.56 3.77
C THR A 11 -10.95 -17.28 2.93
N PHE A 12 -10.81 -17.36 1.61
CA PHE A 12 -10.60 -16.14 0.81
C PHE A 12 -11.69 -15.96 -0.26
N PRO A 13 -12.68 -15.08 -0.03
CA PRO A 13 -13.53 -14.58 -1.10
C PRO A 13 -12.65 -13.70 -2.00
N LEU A 14 -12.27 -14.25 -3.16
CA LEU A 14 -11.51 -13.56 -4.19
C LEU A 14 -12.43 -12.54 -4.90
N SER A 15 -12.28 -11.28 -4.52
CA SER A 15 -12.52 -10.11 -5.38
C SER A 15 -11.25 -9.26 -5.34
N LEU A 16 -10.27 -9.62 -6.19
CA LEU A 16 -8.93 -9.01 -6.25
C LEU A 16 -8.77 -8.02 -7.41
N SER A 17 -9.71 -7.96 -8.36
CA SER A 17 -9.59 -7.09 -9.53
C SER A 17 -9.92 -5.62 -9.23
N ASP A 18 -10.80 -5.35 -8.26
CA ASP A 18 -11.22 -3.98 -7.89
C ASP A 18 -10.27 -3.31 -6.87
N THR A 19 -9.35 -4.10 -6.29
CA THR A 19 -8.41 -3.63 -5.25
C THR A 19 -7.09 -3.13 -5.81
N GLY A 20 -6.63 -3.63 -6.97
CA GLY A 20 -5.35 -3.23 -7.59
C GLY A 20 -5.33 -1.76 -8.02
N ASP A 21 -6.32 -1.35 -8.81
CA ASP A 21 -6.46 0.04 -9.29
C ASP A 21 -6.68 1.01 -8.12
N SER A 22 -7.43 0.58 -7.10
CA SER A 22 -7.65 1.33 -5.87
C SER A 22 -6.37 1.54 -5.05
N VAL A 23 -5.52 0.51 -4.94
CA VAL A 23 -4.24 0.59 -4.21
C VAL A 23 -3.23 1.45 -4.95
N GLU A 24 -3.13 1.34 -6.28
CA GLU A 24 -2.20 2.15 -7.06
C GLU A 24 -2.59 3.64 -7.05
N GLN A 25 -3.88 3.96 -7.20
CA GLN A 25 -4.38 5.33 -7.04
C GLN A 25 -4.08 5.87 -5.64
N ARG A 26 -4.23 5.03 -4.61
CA ARG A 26 -3.94 5.40 -3.22
C ARG A 26 -2.44 5.65 -3.00
N ILE A 27 -1.55 4.87 -3.61
CA ILE A 27 -0.10 5.13 -3.59
C ILE A 27 0.20 6.47 -4.28
N LYS A 28 -0.32 6.70 -5.48
CA LYS A 28 -0.13 7.95 -6.23
C LYS A 28 -0.61 9.17 -5.44
N SER A 29 -1.78 9.08 -4.80
CA SER A 29 -2.32 10.15 -3.95
C SER A 29 -1.42 10.44 -2.74
N LEU A 30 -0.93 9.40 -2.06
CA LEU A 30 -0.01 9.55 -0.93
C LEU A 30 1.35 10.11 -1.35
N GLU A 31 1.88 9.72 -2.51
CA GLU A 31 3.12 10.24 -3.08
C GLU A 31 2.98 11.70 -3.50
N HIS A 32 1.87 12.06 -4.14
CA HIS A 32 1.54 13.45 -4.47
C HIS A 32 1.48 14.30 -3.20
N ARG A 33 0.75 13.87 -2.17
CA ARG A 33 0.67 14.58 -0.89
C ARG A 33 2.04 14.75 -0.23
N ARG A 34 2.89 13.71 -0.26
CA ARG A 34 4.27 13.78 0.25
C ARG A 34 5.09 14.83 -0.51
N ALA A 35 4.97 14.89 -1.83
CA ALA A 35 5.68 15.87 -2.65
C ALA A 35 5.26 17.30 -2.28
N SER A 36 3.95 17.56 -2.21
CA SER A 36 3.42 18.88 -1.85
C SER A 36 3.88 19.34 -0.46
N LEU A 37 3.83 18.45 0.54
CA LEU A 37 4.31 18.76 1.90
C LEU A 37 5.82 19.01 1.96
N THR A 38 6.61 18.30 1.14
CA THR A 38 8.06 18.51 1.06
C THR A 38 8.39 19.88 0.46
N GLN A 39 7.63 20.29 -0.55
CA GLN A 39 7.75 21.62 -1.14
C GLN A 39 7.34 22.72 -0.13
N GLU A 40 6.22 22.54 0.56
CA GLU A 40 5.75 23.46 1.62
C GLU A 40 6.79 23.59 2.75
N LEU A 41 7.37 22.47 3.18
CA LEU A 41 8.43 22.45 4.20
C LEU A 41 9.64 23.29 3.76
N SER A 42 10.13 23.08 2.53
CA SER A 42 11.27 23.82 2.00
C SER A 42 10.98 25.33 1.90
N ALA A 43 9.78 25.70 1.48
CA ALA A 43 9.35 27.09 1.41
C ALA A 43 9.29 27.75 2.80
N LEU A 44 8.76 27.04 3.80
CA LEU A 44 8.71 27.54 5.18
C LEU A 44 10.10 27.63 5.82
N GLU A 45 10.98 26.67 5.56
CA GLU A 45 12.37 26.72 6.01
C GLU A 45 13.12 27.91 5.40
N ALA A 46 12.87 28.22 4.12
CA ALA A 46 13.41 29.41 3.48
C ALA A 46 12.84 30.70 4.10
N LEU A 47 11.52 30.75 4.34
CA LEU A 47 10.85 31.89 4.97
C LEU A 47 11.37 32.15 6.40
N VAL A 48 11.57 31.11 7.20
CA VAL A 48 12.09 31.23 8.56
C VAL A 48 13.47 31.90 8.60
N LYS A 49 14.31 31.70 7.56
CA LYS A 49 15.62 32.35 7.45
C LYS A 49 15.52 33.87 7.23
N THR A 50 14.41 34.36 6.67
CA THR A 50 14.21 35.78 6.40
C THR A 50 13.43 36.49 7.51
N LEU A 51 12.86 35.75 8.46
CA LEU A 51 12.03 36.30 9.54
C LEU A 51 12.85 36.56 10.82
N SER A 52 12.52 37.65 11.51
CA SER A 52 13.08 37.93 12.83
C SER A 52 12.59 36.91 13.86
N ARG A 53 13.52 36.35 14.66
CA ARG A 53 13.25 35.27 15.63
C ARG A 53 12.17 35.59 16.68
N GLY A 54 11.92 36.87 16.97
CA GLY A 54 10.89 37.30 17.90
C GLY A 54 9.51 37.57 17.27
N SER A 55 9.39 37.46 15.94
CA SER A 55 8.14 37.76 15.26
C SER A 55 7.12 36.62 15.39
N LEU A 56 5.84 36.97 15.50
CA LEU A 56 4.74 35.99 15.47
C LEU A 56 4.78 35.12 14.21
N LYS A 57 5.15 35.71 13.07
CA LYS A 57 5.31 34.99 11.79
C LYS A 57 6.41 33.92 11.88
N TYR A 58 7.52 34.20 12.58
CA TYR A 58 8.60 33.23 12.78
C TYR A 58 8.13 32.05 13.62
N GLN A 59 7.42 32.31 14.73
CA GLN A 59 6.90 31.24 15.59
C GLN A 59 5.86 30.39 14.86
N SER A 60 4.91 31.03 14.18
CA SER A 60 3.89 30.33 13.37
C SER A 60 4.53 29.46 12.27
N ALA A 61 5.55 29.98 11.57
CA ALA A 61 6.26 29.20 10.55
C ALA A 61 7.01 28.01 11.16
N LYS A 62 7.62 28.16 12.34
CA LYS A 62 8.27 27.06 13.07
C LYS A 62 7.28 25.99 13.52
N GLU A 63 6.13 26.38 14.07
CA GLU A 63 5.06 25.46 14.43
C GLU A 63 4.56 24.67 13.21
N ARG A 64 4.35 25.36 12.08
CA ARG A 64 3.94 24.71 10.84
C ARG A 64 4.99 23.73 10.30
N ILE A 65 6.28 24.07 10.39
CA ILE A 65 7.37 23.14 10.05
C ILE A 65 7.27 21.85 10.89
N VAL A 66 7.06 21.97 12.20
CA VAL A 66 6.93 20.79 13.09
C VAL A 66 5.70 19.95 12.70
N GLN A 67 4.57 20.60 12.40
CA GLN A 67 3.37 19.91 11.93
C GLN A 67 3.63 19.13 10.63
N ILE A 68 4.25 19.77 9.63
CA ILE A 68 4.56 19.14 8.35
C ILE A 68 5.53 17.96 8.53
N GLN A 69 6.55 18.11 9.38
CA GLN A 69 7.49 17.02 9.69
C GLN A 69 6.76 15.81 10.31
N ASN A 70 5.77 16.04 11.18
CA ASN A 70 4.94 14.98 11.74
C ASN A 70 4.02 14.35 10.67
N GLU A 71 3.38 15.15 9.81
CA GLU A 71 2.58 14.66 8.69
C GLU A 71 3.41 13.76 7.75
N LEU A 72 4.63 14.19 7.41
CA LEU A 72 5.56 13.43 6.58
C LEU A 72 5.97 12.10 7.24
N ARG A 73 6.19 12.09 8.57
CA ARG A 73 6.48 10.85 9.31
C ARG A 73 5.32 9.87 9.23
N VAL A 74 4.09 10.33 9.43
CA VAL A 74 2.89 9.50 9.33
C VAL A 74 2.69 8.98 7.90
N LEU A 75 2.87 9.84 6.90
CA LEU A 75 2.77 9.47 5.48
C LEU A 75 3.79 8.40 5.09
N LYS A 76 5.04 8.49 5.57
CA LYS A 76 6.06 7.45 5.36
C LYS A 76 5.58 6.10 5.88
N GLY A 77 5.02 6.06 7.08
CA GLY A 77 4.44 4.83 7.65
C GLY A 77 3.30 4.27 6.81
N ARG A 78 2.37 5.13 6.38
CA ARG A 78 1.23 4.74 5.53
C ARG A 78 1.67 4.22 4.16
N LEU A 79 2.59 4.91 3.48
CA LEU A 79 3.17 4.47 2.22
C LEU A 79 3.87 3.11 2.35
N GLY A 80 4.65 2.93 3.41
CA GLY A 80 5.32 1.65 3.69
C GLY A 80 4.32 0.51 3.87
N LEU A 81 3.23 0.73 4.60
CA LEU A 81 2.19 -0.27 4.79
C LEU A 81 1.45 -0.60 3.48
N VAL A 82 1.04 0.42 2.72
CA VAL A 82 0.32 0.22 1.46
C VAL A 82 1.20 -0.50 0.42
N LYS A 83 2.48 -0.14 0.30
CA LYS A 83 3.42 -0.82 -0.60
C LYS A 83 3.71 -2.27 -0.16
N LYS A 84 3.81 -2.54 1.14
CA LYS A 84 3.91 -3.92 1.64
C LYS A 84 2.68 -4.75 1.29
N ASN A 85 1.49 -4.16 1.44
CA ASN A 85 0.23 -4.83 1.11
C ASN A 85 0.07 -5.04 -0.40
N GLN A 86 0.58 -4.13 -1.24
CA GLN A 86 0.64 -4.32 -2.70
C GLN A 86 1.44 -5.56 -3.08
N ASN A 87 2.56 -5.81 -2.41
CA ASN A 87 3.45 -6.94 -2.69
C ASN A 87 3.09 -8.21 -1.92
N LEU A 88 2.00 -8.22 -1.13
CA LEU A 88 1.62 -9.39 -0.33
C LEU A 88 1.20 -10.56 -1.24
N GLY A 89 0.52 -10.29 -2.35
CA GLY A 89 0.17 -11.31 -3.33
C GLY A 89 1.41 -12.00 -3.91
N ASP A 90 2.39 -11.22 -4.36
CA ASP A 90 3.65 -11.74 -4.90
C ASP A 90 4.45 -12.52 -3.85
N PHE A 91 4.47 -12.02 -2.61
CA PHE A 91 5.11 -12.70 -1.49
C PHE A 91 4.44 -14.05 -1.19
N LEU A 92 3.10 -14.12 -1.17
CA LEU A 92 2.38 -15.36 -0.97
C LEU A 92 2.65 -16.35 -2.12
N ILE A 93 2.61 -15.88 -3.36
CA ILE A 93 2.95 -16.69 -4.55
C ILE A 93 4.36 -17.27 -4.41
N GLN A 94 5.34 -16.46 -3.99
CA GLN A 94 6.71 -16.92 -3.79
C GLN A 94 6.80 -18.01 -2.72
N ILE A 95 6.18 -17.79 -1.54
CA ILE A 95 6.15 -18.79 -0.47
C ILE A 95 5.50 -20.10 -0.91
N PHE A 96 4.44 -20.04 -1.71
CA PHE A 96 3.81 -21.24 -2.27
C PHE A 96 4.72 -21.96 -3.27
N LYS A 97 5.41 -21.23 -4.16
CA LYS A 97 6.36 -21.82 -5.11
C LYS A 97 7.56 -22.48 -4.43
N GLU A 98 8.01 -21.94 -3.29
CA GLU A 98 9.14 -22.51 -2.53
C GLU A 98 8.76 -23.77 -1.75
N ARG A 99 7.48 -23.94 -1.39
CA ARG A 99 7.01 -25.02 -0.51
C ARG A 99 6.28 -26.15 -1.22
N LEU A 100 5.72 -25.88 -2.40
CA LEU A 100 4.96 -26.84 -3.19
C LEU A 100 5.85 -27.45 -4.27
N THR A 101 5.61 -28.72 -4.57
CA THR A 101 6.12 -29.33 -5.79
C THR A 101 5.43 -28.70 -7.01
N ASN A 102 6.06 -28.82 -8.19
CA ASN A 102 5.49 -28.29 -9.43
C ASN A 102 4.08 -28.82 -9.71
N ALA A 103 3.83 -30.11 -9.43
CA ALA A 103 2.52 -30.72 -9.63
C ALA A 103 1.44 -30.15 -8.68
N GLU A 104 1.81 -29.85 -7.43
CA GLU A 104 0.90 -29.23 -6.46
C GLU A 104 0.61 -27.78 -6.83
N TRP A 105 1.62 -27.04 -7.30
CA TRP A 105 1.45 -25.68 -7.81
C TRP A 105 0.51 -25.65 -9.03
N ASP A 106 0.70 -26.55 -10.00
CA ASP A 106 -0.17 -26.65 -11.17
C ASP A 106 -1.62 -26.96 -10.76
N GLY A 107 -1.83 -27.79 -9.74
CA GLY A 107 -3.14 -28.04 -9.14
C GLY A 107 -3.79 -26.79 -8.53
N VAL A 108 -3.02 -25.99 -7.79
CA VAL A 108 -3.49 -24.69 -7.25
C VAL A 108 -3.87 -23.72 -8.36
N VAL A 109 -3.04 -23.62 -9.41
CA VAL A 109 -3.32 -22.75 -10.57
C VAL A 109 -4.56 -23.22 -11.34
N ALA A 110 -4.72 -24.53 -11.54
CA ALA A 110 -5.88 -25.11 -12.21
C ALA A 110 -7.18 -24.86 -11.42
N GLU A 111 -7.16 -25.02 -10.09
CA GLU A 111 -8.31 -24.74 -9.23
C GLU A 111 -8.63 -23.24 -9.19
N ALA A 112 -7.62 -22.36 -9.14
CA ALA A 112 -7.82 -20.92 -9.22
C ALA A 112 -8.49 -20.51 -10.54
N ARG A 113 -8.03 -21.06 -11.68
CA ARG A 113 -8.65 -20.85 -12.99
C ARG A 113 -10.10 -21.32 -13.02
N ARG A 114 -10.38 -22.54 -12.53
CA ARG A 114 -11.74 -23.08 -12.46
C ARG A 114 -12.69 -22.15 -11.68
N ARG A 115 -12.22 -21.56 -10.57
CA ARG A 115 -13.00 -20.60 -9.76
C ARG A 115 -13.23 -19.27 -10.48
N CYS A 116 -12.22 -18.74 -11.16
CA CYS A 116 -12.38 -17.53 -11.98
C CYS A 116 -13.41 -17.75 -13.09
N ASP A 117 -13.35 -18.88 -13.78
CA ASP A 117 -14.30 -19.22 -14.85
C ASP A 117 -15.74 -19.37 -14.33
N LEU A 118 -15.90 -19.87 -13.10
CA LEU A 118 -17.20 -19.96 -12.42
C LEU A 118 -17.73 -18.58 -12.00
N GLN A 119 -16.87 -17.68 -11.55
CA GLN A 119 -17.26 -16.31 -11.18
C GLN A 119 -17.59 -15.45 -12.41
N GLY A 120 -16.87 -15.61 -13.53
CA GLY A 120 -17.13 -14.90 -14.79
C GLY A 120 -18.42 -15.30 -15.51
N ARG A 121 -19.08 -16.38 -15.08
CA ARG A 121 -20.41 -16.80 -15.59
C ARG A 121 -21.57 -16.24 -14.77
N VAL A 122 -21.30 -15.43 -13.74
CA VAL A 122 -22.31 -14.74 -12.91
C VAL A 122 -22.23 -13.22 -13.15
N SER A 123 -22.42 -12.80 -14.39
CA SER A 123 -22.84 -11.43 -14.73
C SER A 123 -24.03 -11.53 -15.68
N PRO A 124 -25.23 -11.04 -15.28
CA PRO A 124 -26.30 -10.75 -16.23
C PRO A 124 -25.96 -9.53 -17.10
#